data_AF-A0A366DD32-F1
#
_entry.id   AF-A0A366DD32-F1
#
_cell.length_a   1.000
_cell.length_b   1.000
_cell.length_c   1.000
_cell.angle_alpha   90.00
_cell.angle_beta   90.00
_cell.angle_gamma   90.00
#
_symmetry.space_group_name_H-M   'P 1'
#
loop_
_entity.id
_entity.type
_entity.pdbx_description
1 polymer ?
#
loop_
_entity_poly.entity_id
_entity_poly.type
_entity_poly.pdbx_seq_one_letter_code
_entity_poly.pdbx_strand_id
1 'polypeptide(L)'
;MPPGSRYRAAQDSDQRLAARLADLEPPSAATSPEDDGIPVITSSAGYTTEVHVLLALCDLVQQLNATLIAINLPKGKQPPKVRPMPRPVTAIERERAQRERSAVDETLADLGL
;
A
#
# COMPACT_ATOMS: atom_id res chain seq x y z
N MET A 1 11.59 -28.12 9.48
CA MET A 1 11.98 -27.08 8.50
C MET A 1 12.08 -25.74 9.24
N PRO A 2 13.11 -24.91 8.99
CA PRO A 2 13.07 -23.52 9.47
C PRO A 2 11.85 -22.83 8.83
N PRO A 3 11.14 -21.95 9.55
CA PRO A 3 9.86 -21.44 9.11
C PRO A 3 10.05 -20.55 7.89
N GLY A 4 9.56 -21.00 6.72
CA GLY A 4 9.69 -20.32 5.43
C GLY A 4 9.13 -18.89 5.39
N SER A 5 8.39 -18.47 6.42
CA SER A 5 7.94 -17.08 6.60
C SER A 5 9.10 -16.09 6.76
N ARG A 6 10.18 -16.44 7.46
CA ARG A 6 11.33 -15.53 7.64
C ARG A 6 12.16 -15.39 6.36
N TYR A 7 12.29 -16.48 5.60
CA TYR A 7 13.00 -16.46 4.32
C TYR A 7 12.23 -15.66 3.27
N ARG A 8 10.90 -15.83 3.18
CA ARG A 8 10.04 -15.01 2.31
C ARG A 8 10.07 -13.53 2.70
N ALA A 9 9.96 -13.20 3.98
CA ALA A 9 10.07 -11.82 4.44
C ALA A 9 11.44 -11.17 4.15
N ALA A 10 12.51 -11.97 4.13
CA ALA A 10 13.83 -11.50 3.73
C ALA A 10 13.91 -11.23 2.21
N GLN A 11 13.28 -12.07 1.39
CA GLN A 11 13.17 -11.83 -0.05
C GLN A 11 12.29 -10.61 -0.36
N ASP A 12 11.18 -10.46 0.36
CA ASP A 12 10.26 -9.32 0.22
C ASP A 12 10.92 -7.99 0.60
N SER A 13 12.03 -8.00 1.33
CA SER A 13 12.77 -6.77 1.70
C SER A 13 14.03 -6.52 0.86
N ASP A 14 14.39 -7.45 -0.04
CA ASP A 14 15.57 -7.31 -0.90
C ASP A 14 15.27 -6.46 -2.14
N GLN A 15 15.82 -5.25 -2.15
CA GLN A 15 15.66 -4.28 -3.26
C GLN A 15 16.30 -4.74 -4.57
N ARG A 16 17.40 -5.51 -4.54
CA ARG A 16 18.06 -5.96 -5.77
C ARG A 16 17.28 -7.08 -6.45
N LEU A 17 16.66 -7.94 -5.64
CA LEU A 17 15.74 -8.95 -6.13
C LEU A 17 14.47 -8.31 -6.68
N ALA A 18 13.93 -7.30 -5.98
CA ALA A 18 12.77 -6.55 -6.41
C ALA A 18 12.96 -5.92 -7.80
N ALA A 19 14.08 -5.23 -8.02
CA ALA A 19 14.42 -4.61 -9.32
C ALA A 19 14.35 -5.59 -10.49
N ARG A 20 14.86 -6.80 -10.30
CA ARG A 20 14.84 -7.84 -11.34
C ARG A 20 13.46 -8.44 -11.57
N LEU A 21 12.62 -8.50 -10.54
CA LEU A 21 11.26 -9.02 -10.65
C LEU A 21 10.32 -8.00 -11.31
N ALA A 22 10.49 -6.71 -10.99
CA ALA A 22 9.74 -5.63 -11.63
C ALA A 22 10.00 -5.53 -13.15
N ASP A 23 11.17 -5.99 -13.62
CA ASP A 23 11.48 -6.08 -15.05
C ASP A 23 10.81 -7.26 -15.76
N LEU A 24 10.33 -8.27 -15.01
CA LEU A 24 9.75 -9.50 -15.55
C LEU A 24 8.21 -9.53 -15.50
N GLU A 25 7.57 -8.70 -14.68
CA GLU A 25 6.13 -8.73 -14.45
C GLU A 25 5.37 -7.67 -15.29
N PRO A 26 4.27 -8.02 -15.99
CA PRO A 26 3.44 -7.04 -16.68
C PRO A 26 2.73 -6.12 -15.68
N PRO A 27 2.34 -4.89 -16.07
CA PRO A 27 1.71 -3.94 -15.16
C PRO A 27 0.34 -4.45 -14.68
N SER A 28 0.31 -5.04 -13.48
CA SER A 28 -0.92 -5.39 -12.74
C SER A 28 -1.54 -4.14 -12.14
N ALA A 29 -2.85 -4.01 -11.91
CA ALA A 29 -3.44 -2.79 -11.34
C ALA A 29 -2.88 -2.49 -9.92
N ALA A 30 -2.15 -1.38 -9.74
CA ALA A 30 -1.67 -0.93 -8.44
C ALA A 30 -2.82 -0.37 -7.60
N THR A 31 -2.86 -0.72 -6.32
CA THR A 31 -3.69 -0.04 -5.33
C THR A 31 -3.02 1.29 -5.00
N SER A 32 -3.58 2.42 -5.42
CA SER A 32 -3.04 3.75 -5.15
C SER A 32 -2.93 4.00 -3.64
N PRO A 33 -1.74 4.34 -3.11
CA PRO A 33 -1.63 4.80 -1.73
C PRO A 33 -2.11 6.26 -1.65
N GLU A 34 -3.03 6.54 -0.72
CA GLU A 34 -3.57 7.89 -0.41
C GLU A 34 -2.56 8.80 0.33
N ASP A 35 -1.25 8.56 0.21
CA ASP A 35 -0.21 9.34 0.89
C ASP A 35 0.90 9.73 -0.10
N ASP A 36 1.27 11.01 -0.15
CA ASP A 36 2.26 11.59 -1.06
C ASP A 36 3.71 11.15 -0.77
N GLY A 37 3.91 10.10 0.05
CA GLY A 37 5.21 9.47 0.34
C GLY A 37 5.47 8.16 -0.40
N ILE A 38 6.74 7.90 -0.75
CA ILE A 38 7.17 6.56 -1.20
C ILE A 38 6.95 5.60 -0.02
N PRO A 39 6.21 4.48 -0.20
CA PRO A 39 5.86 3.63 0.91
C PRO A 39 7.10 2.98 1.55
N VAL A 40 7.15 2.96 2.88
CA VAL A 40 8.28 2.42 3.64
C VAL A 40 8.21 0.89 3.64
N ILE A 41 9.30 0.23 3.25
CA ILE A 41 9.40 -1.24 3.32
C ILE A 41 9.20 -1.64 4.78
N THR A 42 8.19 -2.47 5.01
CA THR A 42 7.84 -2.98 6.32
C THR A 42 7.88 -4.49 6.27
N SER A 43 8.36 -5.13 7.34
CA SER A 43 8.56 -6.58 7.31
C SER A 43 7.22 -7.29 7.14
N SER A 44 7.13 -8.18 6.16
CA SER A 44 6.00 -9.11 5.99
C SER A 44 6.07 -10.31 6.96
N ALA A 45 7.05 -10.35 7.86
CA ALA A 45 7.19 -11.44 8.83
C ALA A 45 5.97 -11.51 9.74
N GLY A 46 5.25 -12.64 9.70
CA GLY A 46 4.00 -12.82 10.45
C GLY A 46 2.75 -12.23 9.79
N TYR A 47 2.87 -11.65 8.58
CA TYR A 47 1.72 -11.27 7.77
C TYR A 47 1.16 -12.49 7.06
N THR A 48 0.21 -13.16 7.71
CA THR A 48 -0.50 -14.29 7.12
C THR A 48 -1.82 -13.82 6.48
N THR A 49 -2.46 -14.69 5.70
CA THR A 49 -3.76 -14.41 5.09
C THR A 49 -4.82 -14.07 6.14
N GLU A 50 -4.78 -14.72 7.31
CA GLU A 50 -5.70 -14.44 8.42
C GLU A 50 -5.49 -13.02 8.96
N VAL A 51 -4.25 -12.57 9.10
CA VAL A 51 -3.91 -11.20 9.51
C VAL A 51 -4.36 -10.20 8.44
N HIS A 52 -4.19 -10.52 7.15
CA HIS A 52 -4.68 -9.68 6.05
C HIS A 52 -6.20 -9.49 6.10
N VAL A 53 -6.95 -10.58 6.29
CA VAL A 53 -8.42 -10.55 6.40
C VAL A 53 -8.84 -9.78 7.66
N LEU A 54 -8.14 -9.98 8.79
CA LEU A 54 -8.42 -9.25 10.02
C LEU A 54 -8.26 -7.73 9.83
N LEU A 55 -7.17 -7.30 9.20
CA LEU A 55 -6.97 -5.88 8.90
C LEU A 55 -8.03 -5.33 7.95
N ALA A 56 -8.43 -6.10 6.93
CA ALA A 56 -9.52 -5.70 6.04
C ALA A 56 -10.86 -5.53 6.78
N LEU A 57 -11.16 -6.41 7.75
CA LEU A 57 -12.34 -6.25 8.61
C LEU A 57 -12.24 -5.00 9.47
N CYS A 58 -11.06 -4.71 10.04
CA CYS A 58 -10.84 -3.47 10.80
C CYS A 58 -11.06 -2.22 9.94
N ASP A 59 -10.55 -2.19 8.72
CA ASP A 59 -10.74 -1.08 7.78
C ASP A 59 -12.24 -0.86 7.47
N LEU A 60 -12.97 -1.95 7.20
CA LEU A 60 -14.42 -1.90 6.94
C LEU A 60 -15.21 -1.39 8.14
N VAL A 61 -14.83 -1.77 9.37
CA VAL A 61 -15.47 -1.27 10.59
C VAL A 61 -15.18 0.23 10.78
N GLN A 62 -13.96 0.69 10.49
CA GLN A 62 -13.66 2.13 10.53
C GLN A 62 -14.47 2.91 9.49
N GLN A 63 -14.62 2.36 8.28
CA GLN A 63 -15.42 2.96 7.22
C GLN A 63 -16.92 3.00 7.59
N LEU A 64 -17.44 1.93 8.20
CA LEU A 64 -18.81 1.90 8.72
C LEU A 64 -19.01 2.98 9.79
N ASN A 65 -18.07 3.13 10.73
CA ASN A 65 -18.17 4.16 11.74
C ASN A 65 -18.10 5.58 11.15
N ALA A 66 -17.19 5.82 10.22
CA ALA A 66 -17.06 7.11 9.55
C ALA A 66 -18.32 7.46 8.74
N THR A 67 -18.93 6.49 8.06
CA THR A 67 -20.18 6.70 7.31
C THR A 67 -21.37 6.98 8.24
N LEU A 68 -21.50 6.26 9.36
CA LEU A 68 -22.53 6.54 10.36
C LEU A 68 -22.37 7.95 10.96
N ILE A 69 -21.14 8.37 11.24
CA ILE A 69 -20.83 9.73 11.71
C ILE A 69 -21.19 10.76 10.63
N ALA A 70 -20.83 10.51 9.37
CA ALA A 70 -21.09 11.41 8.25
C ALA A 70 -22.59 11.68 8.05
N ILE A 71 -23.44 10.65 8.18
CA ILE A 71 -24.89 10.75 8.02
C ILE A 71 -25.52 11.58 9.15
N ASN A 72 -24.99 11.47 10.38
CA ASN A 72 -25.53 12.14 11.56
C ASN A 72 -24.90 13.53 11.81
N LEU A 73 -24.01 13.99 10.94
CA LEU A 73 -23.28 15.24 11.14
C LEU A 73 -24.15 16.45 10.76
N PRO A 74 -24.17 17.53 11.57
CA PRO A 74 -24.82 18.77 11.17
C PRO A 74 -24.14 19.39 9.95
N LYS A 75 -24.94 20.08 9.13
CA LYS A 75 -24.49 20.73 7.90
C LYS A 75 -23.27 21.63 8.18
N GLY A 76 -22.22 21.49 7.35
CA GLY A 76 -20.98 22.29 7.44
C GLY A 76 -19.86 21.66 8.26
N LYS A 77 -20.07 20.51 8.90
CA LYS A 77 -18.98 19.74 9.52
C LYS A 77 -18.44 18.69 8.54
N GLN A 78 -17.16 18.37 8.66
CA GLN A 78 -16.51 17.33 7.85
C GLN A 78 -16.50 15.99 8.58
N PRO A 79 -16.78 14.87 7.87
CA PRO A 79 -16.69 13.55 8.45
C PRO A 79 -15.24 13.19 8.80
N PRO A 80 -15.02 12.24 9.73
CA PRO A 80 -13.68 11.77 10.04
C PRO A 80 -13.06 11.11 8.79
N LYS A 81 -11.80 11.43 8.53
CA LYS A 81 -11.02 10.77 7.47
C LYS A 81 -10.69 9.35 7.93
N VAL A 82 -11.10 8.36 7.14
CA VAL A 82 -10.70 6.97 7.36
C VAL A 82 -9.26 6.84 6.90
N ARG A 83 -8.41 6.26 7.75
CA ARG A 83 -7.02 5.95 7.42
C ARG A 83 -6.86 4.44 7.51
N PRO A 84 -6.71 3.75 6.36
CA PRO A 84 -6.52 2.30 6.37
C PRO A 84 -5.36 1.91 7.27
N MET A 85 -5.46 0.75 7.90
CA MET A 85 -4.37 0.21 8.70
C MET A 85 -3.15 -0.03 7.81
N PRO A 86 -1.92 0.27 8.29
CA PRO A 86 -0.72 0.09 7.49
C PRO A 86 -0.53 -1.40 7.16
N ARG A 87 -0.50 -1.71 5.87
CA ARG A 87 -0.18 -3.05 5.35
C ARG A 87 1.34 -3.16 5.15
N PRO A 88 1.93 -4.36 5.31
CA PRO A 88 3.34 -4.53 5.01
C PRO A 88 3.56 -4.27 3.53
N VAL A 89 4.54 -3.44 3.23
CA VAL A 89 4.93 -3.09 1.86
C VAL A 89 6.19 -3.84 1.52
N THR A 90 6.13 -4.62 0.46
CA THR A 90 7.27 -5.33 -0.10
C THR A 90 8.18 -4.39 -0.90
N ALA A 91 9.45 -4.78 -1.07
CA ALA A 91 10.43 -4.06 -1.87
C ALA A 91 9.99 -3.91 -3.32
N ILE A 92 9.23 -4.87 -3.86
CA ILE A 92 8.65 -4.83 -5.21
C ILE A 92 7.60 -3.73 -5.31
N GLU A 93 6.64 -3.69 -4.39
CA GLU A 93 5.58 -2.67 -4.36
C GLU A 93 6.17 -1.26 -4.21
N ARG A 94 7.22 -1.11 -3.39
CA ARG A 94 7.92 0.17 -3.24
C ARG A 94 8.61 0.59 -4.54
N GLU A 95 9.37 -0.30 -5.17
CA GLU A 95 10.08 0.02 -6.40
C GLU A 95 9.11 0.39 -7.52
N ARG A 96 7.99 -0.33 -7.60
CA ARG A 96 6.92 -0.04 -8.53
C ARG A 96 6.32 1.35 -8.32
N ALA A 97 5.97 1.70 -7.07
CA ALA A 97 5.47 3.04 -6.75
C ALA A 97 6.48 4.14 -7.12
N GLN A 98 7.78 3.84 -7.01
CA GLN A 98 8.84 4.76 -7.41
C GLN A 98 8.94 4.91 -8.94
N ARG A 99 8.79 3.82 -9.72
CA ARG A 99 8.72 3.88 -11.19
C ARG A 99 7.48 4.63 -11.66
N GLU A 100 6.32 4.39 -11.05
CA GLU A 100 5.07 5.10 -11.38
C GLU A 100 5.18 6.60 -11.13
N ARG A 101 5.76 7.03 -9.99
CA ARG A 101 6.06 8.45 -9.76
C ARG A 101 7.01 9.04 -10.78
N SER A 102 8.10 8.34 -11.07
CA SER A 102 9.09 8.82 -12.04
C SER A 102 8.46 8.98 -13.42
N ALA A 103 7.58 8.06 -13.83
CA ALA A 103 6.84 8.15 -15.07
C ALA A 103 5.84 9.32 -15.08
N VAL A 104 5.11 9.54 -13.97
CA VAL A 104 4.23 10.70 -13.82
C VAL A 104 5.02 12.01 -13.93
N ASP A 105 6.14 12.13 -13.20
CA ASP A 105 7.00 13.31 -13.24
C ASP A 105 7.56 13.57 -14.65
N GLU A 106 7.96 12.52 -15.37
CA GLU A 106 8.41 12.61 -16.76
C GLU A 106 7.27 13.07 -17.69
N THR A 107 6.07 12.51 -17.54
CA THR A 107 4.90 12.93 -18.33
C THR A 107 4.47 14.37 -18.05
N LEU A 108 4.60 14.84 -16.80
CA LEU A 108 4.29 16.22 -16.42
C LEU A 108 5.33 17.18 -17.01
N ALA A 109 6.60 16.81 -16.97
CA ALA A 109 7.68 17.56 -17.61
C ALA A 109 7.49 17.69 -19.13
N ASP A 110 7.07 16.61 -19.81
CA ASP A 110 6.74 16.61 -21.24
C ASP A 110 5.53 17.50 -21.57
N LEU A 111 4.57 17.61 -20.65
CA LEU A 111 3.40 18.46 -20.77
C LEU A 111 3.68 19.93 -20.41
N GLY A 112 4.90 20.25 -19.97
CA GLY A 112 5.32 21.62 -19.62
C GLY A 112 4.69 22.16 -18.34
N LEU A 113 4.28 21.27 -17.43
CA LEU A 113 3.72 21.58 -16.10
C LEU A 113 4.76 21.41 -15.00
#